data_AF-A0AAN4YX88-F1
#
_entry.id   AF-A0AAN4YX88-F1
#
_cell.length_a   1.000
_cell.length_b   1.000
_cell.length_c   1.000
_cell.angle_alpha   90.00
_cell.angle_beta   90.00
_cell.angle_gamma   90.00
#
_symmetry.space_group_name_H-M   'P 1'
#
loop_
_entity.id
_entity.type
_entity.pdbx_description
1 polymer ?
#
loop_
_entity_poly.entity_id
_entity_poly.type
_entity_poly.pdbx_seq_one_letter_code
_entity_poly.pdbx_strand_id
1 'polypeptide(L)'
;MLLCTKGHFVKNVKGTLAGEEGSGNQEERQLAAANLMQRIRDYATDETGLQPGSPVWIWTGSSSAKLDNTMEEPGLFETISGGKPSRPGQRIVYVDGGFDLFSSGHIEFLRQVLAHEEMEGRQRGWYDPEVRERRLREYGEDYGPAYVVAGIHDDGVINHWKGFNYPIMNIFERGLCVLQCRPYLRAMPLGVPDAVYHGPTTFIPLTYDPYTAPKRMSIFRETGSHDFQHVNAGEIVGRILKSREAYEERQRAKLQKGVIEELTKAKEDSIN
;
A
#
# COMPACT_ATOMS: atom_id res chain seq x y z
N MET A 1 9.68 14.05 18.38
CA MET A 1 8.51 14.58 17.64
C MET A 1 7.86 13.58 16.68
N LEU A 2 8.57 12.62 16.07
CA LEU A 2 7.97 11.63 15.15
C LEU A 2 7.08 10.53 15.79
N LEU A 3 6.95 10.51 17.13
CA LEU A 3 6.37 9.35 17.85
C LEU A 3 4.92 9.51 18.30
N CYS A 4 4.29 10.70 18.21
CA CYS A 4 2.96 10.91 18.80
C CYS A 4 1.97 11.78 18.00
N THR A 5 2.37 12.37 16.87
CA THR A 5 1.44 13.18 16.05
C THR A 5 0.73 12.30 15.02
N LYS A 6 -0.60 12.22 15.13
CA LYS A 6 -1.50 11.55 14.17
C LYS A 6 -2.19 12.53 13.23
N GLY A 7 -1.60 13.71 13.03
CA GLY A 7 -2.20 14.80 12.26
C GLY A 7 -2.33 14.51 10.76
N HIS A 8 -1.62 13.50 10.25
CA HIS A 8 -1.63 13.11 8.84
C HIS A 8 -2.63 12.00 8.51
N PHE A 9 -3.29 11.40 9.51
CA PHE A 9 -4.23 10.30 9.28
C PHE A 9 -5.50 10.81 8.61
N VAL A 10 -5.96 10.06 7.62
CA VAL A 10 -7.23 10.26 6.95
C VAL A 10 -8.29 9.45 7.68
N LYS A 11 -9.30 10.12 8.24
CA LYS A 11 -10.39 9.44 8.97
C LYS A 11 -11.50 9.00 8.01
N ASN A 12 -11.82 9.85 7.04
CA ASN A 12 -12.82 9.59 6.03
C ASN A 12 -12.24 9.90 4.63
N VAL A 13 -11.95 8.83 3.90
CA VAL A 13 -11.43 8.90 2.52
C VAL A 13 -12.38 9.67 1.63
N LYS A 14 -13.69 9.37 1.72
CA LYS A 14 -14.72 10.00 0.92
C LYS A 14 -14.87 11.48 1.26
N GLY A 15 -14.91 11.81 2.55
CA GLY A 15 -14.96 13.19 3.04
C GLY A 15 -13.74 14.00 2.60
N THR A 16 -12.56 13.41 2.61
CA THR A 16 -11.33 14.06 2.15
C THR A 16 -11.38 14.35 0.64
N LEU A 17 -11.86 13.41 -0.17
CA LEU A 17 -11.99 13.60 -1.63
C LEU A 17 -13.17 14.51 -2.01
N ALA A 18 -14.13 14.71 -1.12
CA ALA A 18 -15.19 15.69 -1.25
C ALA A 18 -14.81 17.10 -0.75
N GLY A 19 -13.60 17.28 -0.18
CA GLY A 19 -13.15 18.54 0.42
C GLY A 19 -13.87 18.90 1.73
N GLU A 20 -14.46 17.92 2.40
CA GLU A 20 -15.16 18.06 3.68
C GLU A 20 -14.22 17.84 4.89
N GLU A 21 -13.21 16.99 4.72
CA GLU A 21 -12.17 16.71 5.71
C GLU A 21 -10.82 17.28 5.26
N GLY A 22 -10.03 17.80 6.21
CA GLY A 22 -8.69 18.30 5.97
C GLY A 22 -8.37 19.53 6.80
N SER A 23 -7.13 20.02 6.68
CA SER A 23 -6.69 21.28 7.27
C SER A 23 -7.07 22.46 6.38
N GLY A 24 -7.14 23.66 6.96
CA GLY A 24 -7.45 24.89 6.21
C GLY A 24 -8.94 25.21 6.12
N ASN A 25 -9.26 26.23 5.35
CA ASN A 25 -10.64 26.66 5.08
C ASN A 25 -11.33 25.80 4.00
N GLN A 26 -12.62 26.06 3.72
CA GLN A 26 -13.38 25.24 2.76
C GLN A 26 -12.79 25.27 1.35
N GLU A 27 -12.34 26.42 0.87
CA GLU A 27 -11.77 26.56 -0.48
C GLU A 27 -10.44 25.81 -0.60
N GLU A 28 -9.59 25.92 0.43
CA GLU A 28 -8.33 25.18 0.51
C GLU A 28 -8.56 23.67 0.51
N ARG A 29 -9.57 23.18 1.24
CA ARG A 29 -9.93 21.75 1.23
C ARG A 29 -10.46 21.28 -0.12
N GLN A 30 -11.30 22.08 -0.80
CA GLN A 30 -11.79 21.75 -2.14
C GLN A 30 -10.66 21.68 -3.16
N LEU A 31 -9.72 22.64 -3.11
CA LEU A 31 -8.54 22.64 -3.97
C LEU A 31 -7.63 21.44 -3.68
N ALA A 32 -7.40 21.12 -2.40
CA ALA A 32 -6.62 19.94 -2.00
C ALA A 32 -7.27 18.64 -2.49
N ALA A 33 -8.59 18.51 -2.36
CA ALA A 33 -9.37 17.37 -2.83
C ALA A 33 -9.28 17.21 -4.36
N ALA A 34 -9.42 18.32 -5.11
CA ALA A 34 -9.29 18.31 -6.56
C ALA A 34 -7.88 17.88 -7.01
N ASN A 35 -6.83 18.42 -6.37
CA ASN A 35 -5.44 18.04 -6.63
C ASN A 35 -5.20 16.56 -6.30
N LEU A 36 -5.76 16.06 -5.21
CA LEU A 36 -5.64 14.67 -4.81
C LEU A 36 -6.33 13.73 -5.79
N MET A 37 -7.56 14.06 -6.22
CA MET A 37 -8.27 13.32 -7.27
C MET A 37 -7.48 13.31 -8.58
N GLN A 38 -6.83 14.41 -8.95
CA GLN A 38 -5.98 14.45 -10.13
C GLN A 38 -4.77 13.51 -9.98
N ARG A 39 -4.08 13.53 -8.84
CA ARG A 39 -2.96 12.61 -8.57
C ARG A 39 -3.38 11.14 -8.64
N ILE A 40 -4.56 10.80 -8.12
CA ILE A 40 -5.11 9.44 -8.22
C ILE A 40 -5.28 9.05 -9.69
N ARG A 41 -5.85 9.93 -10.52
CA ARG A 41 -6.02 9.68 -11.97
C ARG A 41 -4.69 9.53 -12.69
N ASP A 42 -3.72 10.39 -12.39
CA ASP A 42 -2.39 10.38 -13.03
C ASP A 42 -1.66 9.07 -12.72
N TYR A 43 -1.79 8.56 -11.50
CA TYR A 43 -1.16 7.31 -11.06
C TYR A 43 -1.94 6.07 -11.49
N ALA A 44 -3.24 6.21 -11.73
CA ALA A 44 -4.12 5.16 -12.24
C ALA A 44 -4.01 5.00 -13.78
N THR A 45 -3.03 5.62 -14.43
CA THR A 45 -2.79 5.47 -15.88
C THR A 45 -2.12 4.14 -16.21
N ASP A 46 -2.16 3.75 -17.48
CA ASP A 46 -1.53 2.54 -17.97
C ASP A 46 -0.01 2.70 -18.15
N GLU A 47 0.65 1.70 -18.73
CA GLU A 47 2.10 1.67 -18.92
C GLU A 47 2.64 2.84 -19.75
N THR A 48 1.81 3.47 -20.59
CA THR A 48 2.22 4.66 -21.35
C THR A 48 2.10 5.95 -20.52
N GLY A 49 1.34 5.91 -19.42
CA GLY A 49 1.03 7.08 -18.61
C GLY A 49 0.03 8.05 -19.26
N LEU A 50 -0.62 7.63 -20.35
CA LEU A 50 -1.49 8.51 -21.16
C LEU A 50 -2.95 8.06 -21.17
N GLN A 51 -3.20 6.76 -20.98
CA GLN A 51 -4.55 6.21 -21.01
C GLN A 51 -4.93 5.69 -19.61
N PRO A 52 -6.23 5.58 -19.30
CA PRO A 52 -6.67 4.93 -18.07
C PRO A 52 -6.12 3.51 -17.94
N GLY A 53 -5.52 3.21 -16.79
CA GLY A 53 -4.91 1.93 -16.45
C GLY A 53 -5.73 1.22 -15.39
N SER A 54 -5.31 1.34 -14.13
CA SER A 54 -5.93 0.63 -13.01
C SER A 54 -7.15 1.39 -12.48
N PRO A 55 -8.35 0.80 -12.52
CA PRO A 55 -9.50 1.40 -11.86
C PRO A 55 -9.30 1.48 -10.34
N VAL A 56 -9.88 2.49 -9.72
CA VAL A 56 -9.73 2.79 -8.28
C VAL A 56 -11.10 2.96 -7.65
N TRP A 57 -11.28 2.33 -6.47
CA TRP A 57 -12.52 2.35 -5.71
C TRP A 57 -12.29 2.76 -4.27
N ILE A 58 -13.37 3.22 -3.65
CA ILE A 58 -13.49 3.34 -2.20
C ILE A 58 -14.48 2.29 -1.75
N TRP A 59 -14.07 1.50 -0.77
CA TRP A 59 -15.00 0.69 0.00
C TRP A 59 -15.43 1.45 1.26
N THR A 60 -16.73 1.51 1.51
CA THR A 60 -17.29 2.11 2.71
C THR A 60 -18.08 1.06 3.49
N GLY A 61 -17.88 1.07 4.80
CA GLY A 61 -18.48 0.14 5.75
C GLY A 61 -18.39 0.67 7.18
N SER A 62 -19.14 0.06 8.09
CA SER A 62 -19.15 0.32 9.52
C SER A 62 -17.78 0.06 10.16
N SER A 63 -17.50 0.76 11.26
CA SER A 63 -16.26 0.57 12.02
C SER A 63 -16.14 -0.84 12.59
N SER A 64 -17.26 -1.47 12.95
CA SER A 64 -17.28 -2.86 13.42
C SER A 64 -16.84 -3.82 12.33
N ALA A 65 -17.29 -3.67 11.09
CA ALA A 65 -16.81 -4.52 9.98
C ALA A 65 -15.34 -4.28 9.62
N LYS A 66 -14.81 -3.09 9.91
CA LYS A 66 -13.40 -2.74 9.67
C LYS A 66 -12.44 -3.27 10.73
N LEU A 67 -12.91 -3.48 11.97
CA LEU A 67 -12.07 -3.75 13.14
C LEU A 67 -12.38 -5.09 13.81
N ASP A 68 -13.64 -5.51 13.80
CA ASP A 68 -14.12 -6.70 14.51
C ASP A 68 -14.54 -7.79 13.51
N ASN A 69 -14.13 -9.04 13.78
CA ASN A 69 -14.49 -10.21 12.96
C ASN A 69 -15.92 -10.71 13.20
N THR A 70 -16.76 -9.96 13.92
CA THR A 70 -18.08 -10.43 14.39
C THR A 70 -19.22 -10.06 13.45
N MET A 71 -19.00 -9.14 12.52
CA MET A 71 -20.02 -8.69 11.58
C MET A 71 -19.50 -8.76 10.14
N GLU A 72 -20.09 -9.64 9.35
CA GLU A 72 -19.89 -9.68 7.90
C GLU A 72 -20.88 -8.70 7.26
N GLU A 73 -20.37 -7.59 6.72
CA GLU A 73 -21.15 -6.69 5.89
C GLU A 73 -20.49 -6.53 4.51
N PRO A 74 -21.27 -6.45 3.43
CA PRO A 74 -20.72 -6.29 2.08
C PRO A 74 -20.14 -4.88 1.85
N GLY A 75 -20.59 -3.89 2.62
CA GLY A 75 -20.29 -2.47 2.42
C GLY A 75 -20.74 -1.95 1.04
N LEU A 76 -20.21 -0.80 0.64
CA LEU A 76 -20.47 -0.17 -0.65
C LEU A 76 -19.15 0.19 -1.35
N PHE A 77 -19.02 -0.22 -2.62
CA PHE A 77 -17.93 0.18 -3.48
C PHE A 77 -18.34 1.35 -4.39
N GLU A 78 -17.59 2.45 -4.34
CA GLU A 78 -17.76 3.61 -5.20
C GLU A 78 -16.52 3.77 -6.09
N THR A 79 -16.72 3.90 -7.40
CA THR A 79 -15.61 4.09 -8.35
C THR A 79 -15.17 5.55 -8.31
N ILE A 80 -13.88 5.80 -8.07
CA ILE A 80 -13.31 7.16 -8.07
C ILE A 80 -12.43 7.45 -9.28
N SER A 81 -11.85 6.41 -9.89
CA SER A 81 -11.15 6.50 -11.16
C SER A 81 -11.50 5.30 -12.03
N GLY A 82 -11.94 5.55 -13.25
CA GLY A 82 -12.16 4.50 -14.25
C GLY A 82 -10.84 3.90 -14.73
N GLY A 83 -10.90 2.71 -15.31
CA GLY A 83 -9.73 2.01 -15.83
C GLY A 83 -10.10 0.78 -16.64
N LYS A 84 -9.10 -0.01 -17.04
CA LYS A 84 -9.26 -1.23 -17.83
C LYS A 84 -9.86 -2.34 -16.93
N PRO A 85 -11.09 -2.84 -17.22
CA PRO A 85 -11.68 -3.94 -16.45
C PRO A 85 -10.92 -5.25 -16.67
N SER A 86 -11.27 -6.28 -15.89
CA SER A 86 -10.75 -7.64 -16.09
C SER A 86 -11.10 -8.15 -17.48
N ARG A 87 -10.15 -8.80 -18.13
CA ARG A 87 -10.38 -9.40 -19.45
C ARG A 87 -10.99 -10.79 -19.33
N PRO A 88 -11.74 -11.24 -20.34
CA PRO A 88 -12.35 -12.57 -20.32
C PRO A 88 -11.34 -13.69 -20.02
N GLY A 89 -11.69 -14.58 -19.09
CA GLY A 89 -10.86 -15.72 -18.71
C GLY A 89 -9.67 -15.41 -17.81
N GLN A 90 -9.44 -14.14 -17.43
CA GLN A 90 -8.51 -13.81 -16.35
C GLN A 90 -9.11 -14.23 -15.01
N ARG A 91 -8.27 -14.80 -14.13
CA ARG A 91 -8.61 -15.02 -12.73
C ARG A 91 -8.56 -13.72 -11.97
N ILE A 92 -9.55 -13.45 -11.13
CA ILE A 92 -9.55 -12.33 -10.21
C ILE A 92 -8.85 -12.73 -8.93
N VAL A 93 -7.76 -12.06 -8.62
CA VAL A 93 -6.91 -12.39 -7.48
C VAL A 93 -6.94 -11.24 -6.50
N TYR A 94 -7.15 -11.49 -5.22
CA TYR A 94 -7.16 -10.44 -4.20
C TYR A 94 -5.92 -10.52 -3.32
N VAL A 95 -5.33 -9.37 -3.03
CA VAL A 95 -4.29 -9.18 -2.03
C VAL A 95 -4.67 -8.00 -1.17
N ASP A 96 -4.27 -8.00 0.09
CA ASP A 96 -4.54 -6.87 0.97
C ASP A 96 -3.40 -6.58 1.92
N GLY A 97 -3.39 -5.37 2.47
CA GLY A 97 -2.45 -5.01 3.50
C GLY A 97 -2.37 -3.52 3.78
N GLY A 98 -1.43 -3.19 4.66
CA GLY A 98 -1.15 -1.79 5.00
C GLY A 98 -0.39 -1.06 3.89
N PHE A 99 0.54 -1.71 3.20
CA PHE A 99 1.40 -1.08 2.17
C PHE A 99 2.11 0.22 2.63
N ASP A 100 2.35 0.33 3.93
CA ASP A 100 3.03 1.47 4.54
C ASP A 100 4.54 1.41 4.26
N LEU A 101 5.14 2.57 4.00
CA LEU A 101 6.50 2.71 3.45
C LEU A 101 6.79 1.65 2.38
N PHE A 102 5.99 1.66 1.31
CA PHE A 102 6.04 0.67 0.23
C PHE A 102 7.49 0.34 -0.18
N SER A 103 7.81 -0.95 -0.24
CA SER A 103 9.19 -1.45 -0.18
C SER A 103 9.42 -2.65 -1.10
N SER A 104 10.68 -3.07 -1.24
CA SER A 104 11.04 -4.30 -1.97
C SER A 104 10.35 -5.55 -1.42
N GLY A 105 9.99 -5.57 -0.13
CA GLY A 105 9.21 -6.66 0.44
C GLY A 105 7.82 -6.78 -0.20
N HIS A 106 7.13 -5.65 -0.38
CA HIS A 106 5.82 -5.61 -1.04
C HIS A 106 5.93 -5.94 -2.53
N ILE A 107 6.97 -5.46 -3.21
CA ILE A 107 7.21 -5.75 -4.64
C ILE A 107 7.43 -7.25 -4.86
N GLU A 108 8.28 -7.87 -4.04
CA GLU A 108 8.59 -9.29 -4.15
C GLU A 108 7.37 -10.16 -3.82
N PHE A 109 6.56 -9.77 -2.83
CA PHE A 109 5.26 -10.40 -2.57
C PHE A 109 4.36 -10.38 -3.81
N LEU A 110 4.12 -9.22 -4.41
CA LEU A 110 3.29 -9.08 -5.61
C LEU A 110 3.85 -9.87 -6.81
N ARG A 111 5.19 -9.92 -6.94
CA ARG A 111 5.88 -10.72 -7.95
C ARG A 111 5.60 -12.22 -7.76
N GLN A 112 5.64 -12.72 -6.54
CA GLN A 112 5.31 -14.12 -6.25
C GLN A 112 3.84 -14.44 -6.54
N VAL A 113 2.92 -13.53 -6.20
CA VAL A 113 1.49 -13.69 -6.55
C VAL A 113 1.31 -13.90 -8.05
N LEU A 114 1.91 -13.05 -8.90
CA LEU A 114 1.84 -13.29 -10.35
C LEU A 114 2.53 -14.58 -10.76
N ALA A 115 3.69 -14.92 -10.20
CA ALA A 115 4.37 -16.17 -10.55
C ALA A 115 3.50 -17.40 -10.26
N HIS A 116 2.76 -17.41 -9.13
CA HIS A 116 1.81 -18.47 -8.81
C HIS A 116 0.66 -18.54 -9.82
N GLU A 117 0.10 -17.40 -10.21
CA GLU A 117 -0.98 -17.35 -11.21
C GLU A 117 -0.52 -17.65 -12.64
N GLU A 118 0.75 -17.36 -12.98
CA GLU A 118 1.36 -17.81 -14.22
C GLU A 118 1.50 -19.34 -14.25
N MET A 119 1.92 -19.95 -13.13
CA MET A 119 1.98 -21.41 -13.00
C MET A 119 0.59 -22.05 -13.09
N GLU A 120 -0.40 -21.50 -12.41
CA GLU A 120 -1.81 -21.93 -12.52
C GLU A 120 -2.30 -21.79 -13.96
N GLY A 121 -2.00 -20.64 -14.58
CA GLY A 121 -2.29 -20.35 -15.98
C GLY A 121 -1.73 -21.42 -16.93
N ARG A 122 -0.50 -21.88 -16.70
CA ARG A 122 0.09 -22.97 -17.48
C ARG A 122 -0.65 -24.30 -17.28
N GLN A 123 -1.04 -24.62 -16.06
CA GLN A 123 -1.77 -25.85 -15.76
C GLN A 123 -3.15 -25.90 -16.44
N ARG A 124 -3.80 -24.74 -16.62
CA ARG A 124 -5.09 -24.63 -17.33
C ARG A 124 -4.97 -24.38 -18.84
N GLY A 125 -3.78 -24.50 -19.43
CA GLY A 125 -3.57 -24.29 -20.87
C GLY A 125 -3.69 -22.82 -21.32
N TRP A 126 -3.56 -21.84 -20.41
CA TRP A 126 -3.68 -20.41 -20.75
C TRP A 126 -2.68 -19.97 -21.83
N TYR A 127 -1.52 -20.62 -21.87
CA TYR A 127 -0.43 -20.30 -22.79
C TYR A 127 -0.42 -21.20 -24.03
N ASP A 128 -1.43 -22.04 -24.21
CA ASP A 128 -1.53 -22.89 -25.40
C ASP A 128 -1.67 -21.99 -26.65
N PRO A 129 -1.01 -22.34 -27.77
CA PRO A 129 -0.99 -21.50 -28.97
C PRO A 129 -2.38 -21.10 -29.46
N GLU A 130 -3.33 -22.03 -29.45
CA GLU A 130 -4.72 -21.78 -29.90
C GLU A 130 -5.45 -20.77 -29.01
N VAL A 131 -5.28 -20.85 -27.69
CA VAL A 131 -5.90 -19.93 -26.73
C VAL A 131 -5.29 -18.55 -26.86
N ARG A 132 -3.96 -18.48 -27.05
CA ARG A 132 -3.24 -17.22 -27.28
C ARG A 132 -3.65 -16.56 -28.59
N GLU A 133 -3.71 -17.31 -29.69
CA GLU A 133 -4.16 -16.82 -30.99
C GLU A 133 -5.60 -16.32 -30.94
N ARG A 134 -6.46 -16.98 -30.18
CA ARG A 134 -7.83 -16.51 -29.93
C ARG A 134 -7.83 -15.16 -29.22
N ARG A 135 -7.01 -14.98 -28.17
CA ARG A 135 -6.92 -13.69 -27.46
C ARG A 135 -6.45 -12.56 -28.38
N LEU A 136 -5.43 -12.81 -29.18
CA LEU A 136 -4.92 -11.85 -30.16
C LEU A 136 -5.99 -11.47 -31.20
N ARG A 137 -6.75 -12.47 -31.68
CA ARG A 137 -7.80 -12.27 -32.70
C ARG A 137 -9.03 -11.54 -32.17
N GLU A 138 -9.50 -11.89 -30.97
CA GLU A 138 -10.74 -11.37 -30.40
C GLU A 138 -10.53 -10.05 -29.64
N TYR A 139 -9.38 -9.87 -29.00
CA TYR A 139 -9.12 -8.73 -28.10
C TYR A 139 -7.95 -7.84 -28.55
N GLY A 140 -7.34 -8.13 -29.70
CA GLY A 140 -6.28 -7.30 -30.31
C GLY A 140 -4.90 -7.37 -29.63
N GLU A 141 -4.80 -8.01 -28.47
CA GLU A 141 -3.55 -8.20 -27.73
C GLU A 141 -3.61 -9.45 -26.86
N ASP A 142 -2.43 -9.96 -26.50
CA ASP A 142 -2.30 -11.02 -25.51
C ASP A 142 -2.24 -10.41 -24.09
N TYR A 143 -2.69 -11.16 -23.09
CA TYR A 143 -2.72 -10.69 -21.71
C TYR A 143 -2.54 -11.85 -20.72
N GLY A 144 -2.04 -11.49 -19.53
CA GLY A 144 -1.72 -12.45 -18.47
C GLY A 144 -2.95 -13.17 -17.90
N PRO A 145 -2.75 -14.31 -17.21
CA PRO A 145 -3.83 -15.15 -16.72
C PRO A 145 -4.60 -14.58 -15.53
N ALA A 146 -4.08 -13.54 -14.88
CA ALA A 146 -4.65 -12.98 -13.66
C ALA A 146 -4.84 -11.47 -13.72
N TYR A 147 -5.79 -11.02 -12.92
CA TYR A 147 -6.16 -9.64 -12.68
C TYR A 147 -6.20 -9.43 -11.16
N VAL A 148 -5.18 -8.76 -10.63
CA VAL A 148 -4.89 -8.76 -9.19
C VAL A 148 -5.42 -7.48 -8.53
N VAL A 149 -6.23 -7.58 -7.49
CA VAL A 149 -6.91 -6.51 -6.78
C VAL A 149 -6.15 -6.25 -5.47
N ALA A 150 -5.65 -5.04 -5.23
CA ALA A 150 -5.10 -4.67 -3.91
C ALA A 150 -6.13 -3.95 -3.05
N GLY A 151 -6.44 -4.53 -1.89
CA GLY A 151 -7.07 -3.87 -0.78
C GLY A 151 -6.06 -3.11 0.07
N ILE A 152 -6.32 -1.84 0.34
CA ILE A 152 -5.46 -0.99 1.16
C ILE A 152 -6.22 -0.68 2.45
N HIS A 153 -5.68 -1.10 3.59
CA HIS A 153 -6.34 -0.89 4.87
C HIS A 153 -6.38 0.60 5.26
N ASP A 154 -7.45 1.02 5.95
CA ASP A 154 -7.61 2.38 6.46
C ASP A 154 -6.52 2.75 7.49
N ASP A 155 -6.19 4.04 7.59
CA ASP A 155 -5.20 4.54 8.56
C ASP A 155 -5.58 4.16 9.99
N GLY A 156 -6.86 4.29 10.34
CA GLY A 156 -7.39 3.92 11.65
C GLY A 156 -7.27 2.43 11.95
N VAL A 157 -7.48 1.56 10.95
CA VAL A 157 -7.36 0.10 11.10
C VAL A 157 -5.91 -0.27 11.35
N ILE A 158 -4.98 0.25 10.55
CA ILE A 158 -3.56 -0.01 10.73
C ILE A 158 -3.09 0.50 12.09
N ASN A 159 -3.54 1.70 12.51
CA ASN A 159 -3.16 2.25 13.80
C ASN A 159 -3.73 1.47 14.98
N HIS A 160 -4.94 0.95 14.88
CA HIS A 160 -5.53 0.10 15.91
C HIS A 160 -4.63 -1.11 16.21
N TRP A 161 -4.11 -1.76 15.15
CA TRP A 161 -3.31 -2.98 15.29
C TRP A 161 -1.82 -2.74 15.52
N LYS A 162 -1.22 -1.71 14.91
CA LYS A 162 0.23 -1.42 15.02
C LYS A 162 0.55 -0.37 16.10
N GLY A 163 -0.42 0.44 16.48
CA GLY A 163 -0.24 1.52 17.44
C GLY A 163 0.70 2.64 16.98
N PHE A 164 1.16 3.42 17.95
CA PHE A 164 2.07 4.55 17.74
C PHE A 164 1.56 5.50 16.64
N ASN A 165 2.46 5.90 15.74
CA ASN A 165 2.22 6.75 14.60
C ASN A 165 2.09 5.96 13.29
N TYR A 166 1.88 4.63 13.35
CA TYR A 166 1.62 3.84 12.14
C TYR A 166 0.16 3.99 11.69
N PRO A 167 -0.11 4.08 10.38
CA PRO A 167 0.87 4.06 9.30
C PRO A 167 1.64 5.39 9.19
N ILE A 168 2.90 5.33 8.77
CA ILE A 168 3.73 6.52 8.56
C ILE A 168 3.19 7.33 7.38
N MET A 169 2.79 6.66 6.30
CA MET A 169 2.11 7.26 5.16
C MET A 169 0.59 7.14 5.31
N ASN A 170 -0.16 8.16 4.93
CA ASN A 170 -1.62 8.09 4.94
C ASN A 170 -2.14 7.19 3.81
N ILE A 171 -3.44 6.86 3.84
CA ILE A 171 -4.05 5.94 2.87
C ILE A 171 -3.89 6.38 1.42
N PHE A 172 -3.90 7.68 1.14
CA PHE A 172 -3.69 8.17 -0.22
C PHE A 172 -2.26 7.97 -0.69
N GLU A 173 -1.28 8.29 0.15
CA GLU A 173 0.15 8.07 -0.15
C GLU A 173 0.44 6.58 -0.37
N ARG A 174 -0.12 5.71 0.48
CA ARG A 174 -0.04 4.25 0.34
C ARG A 174 -0.71 3.78 -0.95
N GLY A 175 -1.90 4.30 -1.25
CA GLY A 175 -2.63 4.07 -2.51
C GLY A 175 -1.84 4.42 -3.75
N LEU A 176 -1.22 5.59 -3.76
CA LEU A 176 -0.39 6.04 -4.88
C LEU A 176 0.85 5.14 -5.04
N CYS A 177 1.53 4.75 -3.95
CA CYS A 177 2.67 3.81 -4.04
C CYS A 177 2.29 2.46 -4.63
N VAL A 178 1.11 1.96 -4.24
CA VAL A 178 0.54 0.71 -4.72
C VAL A 178 0.20 0.82 -6.21
N LEU A 179 -0.40 1.93 -6.66
CA LEU A 179 -0.67 2.18 -8.09
C LEU A 179 0.59 2.28 -8.95
N GLN A 180 1.72 2.75 -8.40
CA GLN A 180 3.01 2.75 -9.11
C GLN A 180 3.54 1.34 -9.41
N CYS A 181 3.01 0.30 -8.75
CA CYS A 181 3.38 -1.09 -9.01
C CYS A 181 2.65 -1.63 -10.25
N ARG A 182 3.13 -1.15 -11.40
CA ARG A 182 2.59 -1.30 -12.75
C ARG A 182 2.20 -2.73 -13.20
N PRO A 183 2.88 -3.83 -12.81
CA PRO A 183 2.49 -5.16 -13.30
C PRO A 183 1.33 -5.80 -12.53
N TYR A 184 1.03 -5.33 -11.32
CA TYR A 184 0.52 -6.22 -10.30
C TYR A 184 -0.89 -5.92 -9.85
N LEU A 185 -1.55 -4.83 -10.29
CA LEU A 185 -2.74 -4.36 -9.59
C LEU A 185 -3.81 -3.71 -10.48
N ARG A 186 -5.01 -4.29 -10.50
CA ARG A 186 -6.26 -3.83 -11.10
C ARG A 186 -7.44 -4.42 -10.29
N ALA A 187 -8.40 -3.59 -9.85
CA ALA A 187 -9.33 -3.91 -8.74
C ALA A 187 -10.80 -4.30 -9.11
N MET A 188 -11.68 -4.56 -8.12
CA MET A 188 -12.98 -5.25 -8.25
C MET A 188 -14.21 -4.44 -7.79
N PRO A 189 -15.39 -4.66 -8.41
CA PRO A 189 -16.59 -5.14 -7.67
C PRO A 189 -17.31 -6.29 -8.41
N LEU A 190 -16.62 -7.38 -8.70
CA LEU A 190 -17.06 -8.48 -9.60
C LEU A 190 -17.14 -9.82 -8.88
N GLY A 191 -17.99 -9.96 -7.87
CA GLY A 191 -18.28 -11.27 -7.25
C GLY A 191 -17.17 -11.79 -6.33
N VAL A 192 -16.99 -13.11 -6.30
CA VAL A 192 -16.01 -13.79 -5.43
C VAL A 192 -14.67 -13.90 -6.17
N PRO A 193 -13.53 -13.53 -5.56
CA PRO A 193 -12.22 -13.71 -6.19
C PRO A 193 -11.87 -15.20 -6.33
N ASP A 194 -11.12 -15.53 -7.38
CA ASP A 194 -10.62 -16.88 -7.64
C ASP A 194 -9.51 -17.30 -6.66
N ALA A 195 -8.77 -16.33 -6.12
CA ALA A 195 -7.74 -16.55 -5.11
C ALA A 195 -7.55 -15.31 -4.21
N VAL A 196 -7.17 -15.54 -2.95
CA VAL A 196 -6.73 -14.52 -1.99
C VAL A 196 -5.31 -14.85 -1.58
N TYR A 197 -4.35 -13.97 -1.89
CA TYR A 197 -2.96 -14.16 -1.49
C TYR A 197 -2.58 -13.27 -0.32
N HIS A 198 -1.77 -13.84 0.59
CA HIS A 198 -1.07 -13.09 1.60
C HIS A 198 0.32 -13.68 1.83
N GLY A 199 1.28 -12.85 2.25
CA GLY A 199 2.61 -13.32 2.63
C GLY A 199 2.63 -14.02 3.99
N PRO A 200 3.73 -14.69 4.37
CA PRO A 200 3.85 -15.27 5.70
C PRO A 200 3.91 -14.14 6.73
N THR A 201 2.80 -13.90 7.43
CA THR A 201 2.67 -12.77 8.36
C THR A 201 3.32 -13.11 9.68
N THR A 202 4.36 -12.37 10.08
CA THR A 202 4.98 -12.50 11.41
C THR A 202 4.44 -11.47 12.43
N PHE A 203 3.57 -10.53 12.02
CA PHE A 203 3.59 -9.20 12.68
C PHE A 203 2.28 -8.59 13.16
N ILE A 204 1.16 -9.32 13.20
CA ILE A 204 -0.02 -8.83 13.94
C ILE A 204 -0.53 -9.98 14.81
N PRO A 205 -0.42 -9.91 16.14
CA PRO A 205 -1.04 -10.88 17.03
C PRO A 205 -2.54 -10.58 17.07
N LEU A 206 -3.22 -10.80 15.95
CA LEU A 206 -4.67 -10.83 15.92
C LEU A 206 -5.10 -11.99 16.84
N THR A 207 -6.12 -11.75 17.66
CA THR A 207 -6.74 -12.81 18.48
C THR A 207 -7.49 -13.84 17.64
N TYR A 208 -7.58 -13.62 16.32
CA TYR A 208 -8.27 -14.44 15.35
C TYR A 208 -7.53 -14.42 13.99
N ASP A 209 -7.85 -15.38 13.12
CA ASP A 209 -7.33 -15.42 11.76
C ASP A 209 -8.26 -14.64 10.80
N PRO A 210 -7.80 -13.54 10.20
CA PRO A 210 -8.63 -12.71 9.31
C PRO A 210 -8.92 -13.42 7.97
N TYR A 211 -8.20 -14.49 7.65
CA TYR A 211 -8.34 -15.24 6.41
C TYR A 211 -9.18 -16.52 6.58
N THR A 212 -9.96 -16.63 7.65
CA THR A 212 -10.84 -17.80 7.89
C THR A 212 -11.86 -18.03 6.77
N ALA A 213 -12.51 -16.98 6.27
CA ALA A 213 -13.45 -17.06 5.16
C ALA A 213 -12.80 -17.57 3.85
N PRO A 214 -11.72 -16.95 3.31
CA PRO A 214 -11.08 -17.45 2.09
C PRO A 214 -10.43 -18.83 2.28
N LYS A 215 -9.96 -19.19 3.48
CA LYS A 215 -9.50 -20.55 3.80
C LYS A 215 -10.63 -21.56 3.73
N ARG A 216 -11.81 -21.25 4.30
CA ARG A 216 -13.01 -22.11 4.22
C ARG A 216 -13.47 -22.31 2.77
N MET A 217 -13.33 -21.28 1.95
CA MET A 217 -13.64 -21.33 0.52
C MET A 217 -12.55 -22.00 -0.32
N SER A 218 -11.42 -22.41 0.28
CA SER A 218 -10.26 -22.98 -0.42
C SER A 218 -9.64 -22.06 -1.49
N ILE A 219 -9.82 -20.74 -1.33
CA ILE A 219 -9.26 -19.72 -2.23
C ILE A 219 -8.07 -18.99 -1.59
N PHE A 220 -7.79 -19.18 -0.30
CA PHE A 220 -6.61 -18.62 0.34
C PHE A 220 -5.31 -19.31 -0.12
N ARG A 221 -4.30 -18.51 -0.45
CA ARG A 221 -2.97 -18.94 -0.87
C ARG A 221 -1.92 -18.14 -0.09
N GLU A 222 -0.94 -18.83 0.47
CA GLU A 222 0.20 -18.17 1.12
C GLU A 222 1.39 -18.16 0.16
N THR A 223 2.05 -17.02 0.00
CA THR A 223 3.29 -16.93 -0.79
C THR A 223 4.48 -17.45 0.02
N GLY A 224 5.56 -17.84 -0.67
CA GLY A 224 6.78 -18.28 0.00
C GLY A 224 7.52 -17.16 0.75
N SER A 225 8.47 -17.55 1.59
CA SER A 225 9.46 -16.62 2.14
C SER A 225 10.37 -16.05 1.04
N HIS A 226 10.88 -14.83 1.23
CA HIS A 226 11.81 -14.21 0.31
C HIS A 226 12.82 -13.29 1.01
N ASP A 227 13.92 -12.99 0.34
CA ASP A 227 15.05 -12.23 0.88
C ASP A 227 14.66 -10.87 1.44
N PHE A 228 13.64 -10.24 0.84
CA PHE A 228 13.15 -8.92 1.24
C PHE A 228 12.06 -8.93 2.32
N GLN A 229 11.68 -10.08 2.88
CA GLN A 229 10.56 -10.18 3.83
C GLN A 229 10.80 -9.35 5.11
N HIS A 230 12.07 -9.16 5.47
CA HIS A 230 12.48 -8.30 6.59
C HIS A 230 12.36 -6.80 6.30
N VAL A 231 12.25 -6.37 5.03
CA VAL A 231 12.18 -4.96 4.62
C VAL A 231 10.75 -4.44 4.72
N ASN A 232 10.29 -4.21 5.95
CA ASN A 232 8.96 -3.67 6.26
C ASN A 232 9.03 -2.27 6.90
N ALA A 233 7.88 -1.61 7.07
CA ALA A 233 7.79 -0.28 7.67
C ALA A 233 8.43 -0.18 9.07
N GLY A 234 8.36 -1.24 9.88
CA GLY A 234 9.01 -1.31 11.18
C GLY A 234 10.54 -1.22 11.07
N GLU A 235 11.11 -2.06 10.22
CA GLU A 235 12.55 -2.10 9.96
C GLU A 235 13.07 -0.79 9.34
N ILE A 236 12.34 -0.22 8.37
CA ILE A 236 12.71 1.06 7.73
C ILE A 236 12.75 2.18 8.78
N VAL A 237 11.70 2.30 9.61
CA VAL A 237 11.66 3.29 10.70
C VAL A 237 12.79 3.05 11.69
N GLY A 238 13.04 1.80 12.09
CA GLY A 238 14.14 1.43 12.98
C GLY A 238 15.51 1.88 12.45
N ARG A 239 15.77 1.66 11.16
CA ARG A 239 17.02 2.10 10.50
C ARG A 239 17.16 3.63 10.51
N ILE A 240 16.08 4.36 10.24
CA ILE A 240 16.08 5.83 10.25
C ILE A 240 16.35 6.37 11.66
N LEU A 241 15.69 5.81 12.68
CA LEU A 241 15.87 6.23 14.07
C LEU A 241 17.30 5.97 14.57
N LYS A 242 17.87 4.79 14.28
CA LYS A 242 19.27 4.48 14.59
C LYS A 242 20.25 5.44 13.93
N SER A 243 19.99 5.80 12.67
CA SER A 243 20.82 6.74 11.91
C SER A 243 20.75 8.16 12.50
N ARG A 244 19.54 8.57 12.94
CA ARG A 244 19.31 9.85 13.60
C ARG A 244 20.04 9.94 14.94
N GLU A 245 19.95 8.91 15.78
CA GLU A 245 20.63 8.86 17.07
C GLU A 245 22.15 9.05 16.91
N ALA A 246 22.76 8.29 15.99
CA ALA A 246 24.19 8.43 15.68
C ALA A 246 24.56 9.83 15.16
N TYR A 247 23.66 10.49 14.42
CA TYR A 247 23.86 11.87 13.99
C TYR A 247 23.81 12.86 15.17
N GLU A 248 22.82 12.74 16.05
CA GLU A 248 22.66 13.61 17.21
C GLU A 248 23.83 13.47 18.20
N GLU A 249 24.40 12.27 18.37
CA GLU A 249 25.63 12.05 19.14
C GLU A 249 26.84 12.77 18.53
N ARG A 250 27.04 12.68 17.21
CA ARG A 250 28.13 13.40 16.52
C ARG A 250 27.98 14.91 16.67
N GLN A 251 26.76 15.44 16.62
CA GLN A 251 26.51 16.87 16.83
C GLN A 251 26.81 17.29 18.27
N ARG A 252 26.42 16.49 19.27
CA ARG A 252 26.78 16.73 20.67
C ARG A 252 28.29 16.78 20.87
N ALA A 253 29.04 15.84 20.30
CA ALA A 253 30.49 15.81 20.38
C ALA A 253 31.15 17.03 19.69
N LYS A 254 30.62 17.47 18.54
CA LYS A 254 31.09 18.67 17.84
C LYS A 254 30.87 19.95 18.66
N LEU A 255 29.69 20.10 19.26
CA LEU A 255 29.38 21.24 20.12
C LEU A 255 30.31 21.30 21.33
N GLN A 256 30.56 20.16 21.98
CA GLN A 256 31.52 20.07 23.09
C GLN A 256 32.94 20.45 22.67
N LYS A 257 33.40 19.98 21.50
CA LYS A 257 34.70 20.37 20.96
C LYS A 257 34.79 21.87 20.67
N GLY A 258 33.76 22.47 20.07
CA GLY A 258 33.72 23.91 19.80
C GLY A 258 33.87 24.75 21.07
N VAL A 259 33.19 24.37 22.16
CA VAL A 259 33.33 25.04 23.47
C VAL A 259 34.75 24.92 24.01
N ILE A 260 35.38 23.76 23.88
CA ILE A 260 36.77 23.55 24.33
C ILE A 260 37.75 24.39 23.49
N GLU A 261 37.58 24.44 22.18
CA GLU A 261 38.41 25.23 21.27
C GLU A 261 38.27 26.74 21.56
N GLU A 262 37.06 27.23 21.81
CA GLU A 262 36.81 28.63 22.15
C GLU A 262 37.40 29.02 23.51
N LEU A 263 37.28 28.15 24.53
CA LEU A 263 37.93 28.34 25.83
C LEU A 263 39.46 28.31 25.73
N THR A 264 40.01 27.47 24.84
CA THR A 264 41.46 27.39 24.61
C THR A 264 41.96 28.66 23.94
N LYS A 265 41.26 29.12 22.90
CA LYS A 265 41.57 30.37 22.19
C LYS A 265 41.49 31.59 23.11
N ALA A 266 40.45 31.68 23.94
CA ALA A 266 40.31 32.76 24.91
C ALA A 266 41.45 32.79 25.94
N LYS A 267 41.97 31.62 26.34
CA LYS A 267 43.16 31.53 27.21
C LYS A 267 44.41 32.00 26.48
N GLU A 268 44.62 31.57 25.24
CA GLU A 268 45.76 32.00 24.41
C GLU A 268 45.75 33.53 24.19
N ASP A 269 44.58 34.10 23.88
CA ASP A 269 44.41 35.55 23.68
C ASP A 269 44.62 36.35 24.98
N SER A 270 44.42 35.75 26.16
CA SER A 270 44.63 36.42 27.46
C SER A 270 46.08 36.42 27.96
N ILE A 271 46.95 35.63 27.33
CA ILE A 271 48.36 35.47 27.71
C ILE A 271 49.28 36.39 26.86
N ASN A 272 48.77 36.95 25.76
CA ASN A 272 49.43 37.95 24.92
C ASN A 272 48.99 39.37 25.29
#